data_AF-A0A661ELH9-F1
#
_entry.id   AF-A0A661ELH9-F1
#
_cell.length_a   1.000
_cell.length_b   1.000
_cell.length_c   1.000
_cell.angle_alpha   90.00
_cell.angle_beta   90.00
_cell.angle_gamma   90.00
#
_symmetry.space_group_name_H-M   'P 1'
#
loop_
_entity.id
_entity.type
_entity.pdbx_description
1 polymer ?
#
loop_
_entity_poly.entity_id
_entity_poly.type
_entity_poly.pdbx_seq_one_letter_code
_entity_poly.pdbx_strand_id
1 'polypeptide(L)'
;MSDYKDTLNLPQTDFPMRGNLPAREPKTAAYWQENQVYQRLRETRAGQPRYVLHDGPPYANGDIHIGHAVNKILKDIIVKSRSLDGFDAPYVPGWDCHGLPIELVVEKRIGKAGKEVTPAEFRKACRVYAQEQVDGQSEDFQRLGVFGEWDDPYLTMAYKTEANIIRALGKVLEKGHIYQGVKPVHWCLDCQSALAEAEVEHEDKSSPSIDVLFPVVDRDLLAAKMGAELPAGAPVGLVIWTTTPWTLPANQAVSLNPQLSYVLVTVDLPDRA
;
A
#
# COMPACT_ATOMS: atom_id res chain seq x y z
N MET A 1 65.49 -30.02 22.55
CA MET A 1 65.12 -28.65 22.13
C MET A 1 64.19 -28.11 23.18
N SER A 2 64.56 -26.99 23.82
CA SER A 2 63.73 -26.30 24.79
C SER A 2 62.45 -25.79 24.11
N ASP A 3 61.30 -26.02 24.74
CA ASP A 3 60.00 -25.53 24.27
C ASP A 3 59.89 -24.03 24.61
N TYR A 4 59.78 -23.18 23.58
CA TYR A 4 59.68 -21.72 23.72
C TYR A 4 58.23 -21.24 23.82
N LYS A 5 57.24 -22.16 23.80
CA LYS A 5 55.81 -21.80 23.82
C LYS A 5 55.43 -20.92 25.01
N ASP A 6 56.01 -21.19 26.18
CA ASP A 6 55.69 -20.47 27.42
C ASP A 6 56.40 -19.12 27.55
N THR A 7 57.34 -18.79 26.65
CA THR A 7 58.00 -17.47 26.60
C THR A 7 57.28 -16.49 25.67
N LEU A 8 56.23 -16.93 24.96
CA LEU A 8 55.47 -16.13 24.01
C LEU A 8 54.22 -15.53 24.68
N ASN A 9 54.01 -14.23 24.52
CA ASN A 9 52.79 -13.55 24.96
C ASN A 9 51.68 -13.67 23.90
N LEU A 10 51.04 -14.84 23.85
CA LEU A 10 49.97 -15.12 22.89
C LEU A 10 48.63 -14.52 23.36
N PRO A 11 47.79 -13.99 22.44
CA PRO A 11 46.45 -13.54 22.78
C PRO A 11 45.61 -14.66 23.39
N GLN A 12 45.01 -14.40 24.55
CA GLN A 12 44.05 -15.29 25.20
C GLN A 12 42.68 -14.61 25.22
N THR A 13 41.64 -15.31 24.77
CA THR A 13 40.27 -14.79 24.78
C THR A 13 39.27 -15.94 24.85
N ASP A 14 38.21 -15.73 25.63
CA ASP A 14 37.03 -16.61 25.66
C ASP A 14 36.08 -16.31 24.49
N PHE A 15 36.37 -15.29 23.67
CA PHE A 15 35.56 -14.96 22.50
C PHE A 15 35.69 -16.06 21.44
N PRO A 16 34.61 -16.78 21.13
CA PRO A 16 34.69 -17.91 20.21
C PRO A 16 34.91 -17.42 18.78
N MET A 17 35.77 -18.13 18.06
CA MET A 17 36.09 -17.82 16.66
C MET A 17 34.88 -17.97 15.72
N ARG A 18 33.94 -18.87 16.04
CA ARG A 18 32.68 -19.04 15.29
C ARG A 18 31.53 -18.33 16.00
N GLY A 19 30.71 -17.61 15.23
CA GLY A 19 29.58 -16.86 15.77
C GLY A 19 28.54 -17.74 16.47
N ASN A 20 28.10 -18.84 15.85
CA ASN A 20 26.95 -19.63 16.32
C ASN A 20 25.71 -18.75 16.62
N LEU A 21 25.45 -17.80 15.70
CA LEU A 21 24.48 -16.73 15.86
C LEU A 21 23.05 -17.21 16.17
N PRO A 22 22.51 -18.27 15.52
CA PRO A 22 21.15 -18.74 15.83
C PRO A 22 20.92 -19.10 17.30
N ALA A 23 21.96 -19.53 18.02
CA ALA A 23 21.88 -19.85 19.45
C ALA A 23 22.27 -18.68 20.37
N ARG A 24 23.08 -17.72 19.89
CA ARG A 24 23.58 -16.59 20.69
C ARG A 24 22.70 -15.35 20.62
N GLU A 25 22.12 -15.06 19.46
CA GLU A 25 21.27 -13.89 19.26
C GLU A 25 20.01 -13.94 20.15
N PRO A 26 19.27 -15.07 20.28
CA PRO A 26 18.12 -15.11 21.19
C PRO A 26 18.49 -14.81 22.64
N LYS A 27 19.66 -15.29 23.09
CA LYS A 27 20.18 -14.99 24.44
C LYS A 27 20.52 -13.51 24.61
N THR A 28 21.02 -12.87 23.55
CA THR A 28 21.35 -11.44 23.55
C THR A 28 20.08 -10.59 23.59
N ALA A 29 19.07 -10.95 22.79
CA ALA A 29 17.77 -10.29 22.79
C ALA A 29 17.06 -10.43 24.14
N ALA A 30 17.05 -11.64 24.72
CA ALA A 30 16.51 -11.89 26.06
C ALA A 30 17.22 -11.03 27.12
N TYR A 31 18.56 -11.00 27.08
CA TYR A 31 19.33 -10.12 27.97
C TYR A 31 18.93 -8.65 27.84
N TRP A 32 18.73 -8.14 26.62
CA TRP A 32 18.30 -6.75 26.40
C TRP A 32 16.90 -6.47 26.94
N GLN A 33 15.97 -7.41 26.79
CA GLN A 33 14.61 -7.31 27.33
C GLN A 33 14.61 -7.34 28.86
N GLU A 34 15.26 -8.35 29.46
CA GLU A 34 15.38 -8.51 30.92
C GLU A 34 16.02 -7.29 31.60
N ASN A 35 16.98 -6.66 30.91
CA ASN A 35 17.69 -5.48 31.41
C ASN A 35 17.07 -4.15 30.96
N GLN A 36 15.93 -4.18 30.26
CA GLN A 36 15.23 -2.99 29.76
C GLN A 36 16.17 -2.00 29.07
N VAL A 37 17.04 -2.52 28.19
CA VAL A 37 18.16 -1.76 27.61
C VAL A 37 17.65 -0.57 26.79
N TYR A 38 16.55 -0.74 26.06
CA TYR A 38 15.94 0.35 25.30
C TYR A 38 15.42 1.46 26.22
N GLN A 39 14.72 1.10 27.30
CA GLN A 39 14.17 2.06 28.26
C GLN A 39 15.30 2.83 28.96
N ARG A 40 16.36 2.14 29.42
CA ARG A 40 17.56 2.79 29.99
C ARG A 40 18.24 3.72 28.98
N LEU A 41 18.29 3.34 27.71
CA LEU A 41 18.79 4.22 26.65
C LEU A 41 17.92 5.48 26.51
N ARG A 42 16.59 5.37 26.61
CA ARG A 42 15.70 6.55 26.61
C ARG A 42 15.94 7.44 27.82
N GLU A 43 16.05 6.87 29.01
CA GLU A 43 16.33 7.59 30.26
C GLU A 43 17.65 8.36 30.20
N THR A 44 18.73 7.71 29.73
CA THR A 44 20.06 8.34 29.62
C THR A 44 20.13 9.44 28.55
N ARG A 45 19.18 9.48 27.62
CA ARG A 45 19.05 10.51 26.59
C ARG A 45 17.97 11.54 26.90
N ALA A 46 17.26 11.43 28.02
CA ALA A 46 16.24 12.40 28.40
C ALA A 46 16.83 13.83 28.46
N GLY A 47 16.15 14.78 27.84
CA GLY A 47 16.56 16.19 27.77
C GLY A 47 17.60 16.53 26.70
N GLN A 48 18.13 15.54 25.97
CA GLN A 48 19.01 15.78 24.83
C GLN A 48 18.22 16.25 23.59
N PRO A 49 18.90 16.82 22.57
CA PRO A 49 18.25 17.16 21.30
C PRO A 49 17.50 15.95 20.71
N ARG A 50 16.24 16.14 20.35
CA ARG A 50 15.38 15.05 19.87
C ARG A 50 15.59 14.77 18.38
N TYR A 51 15.66 13.50 18.04
CA TYR A 51 15.64 13.02 16.65
C TYR A 51 14.43 12.09 16.46
N VAL A 52 13.45 12.51 15.66
CA VAL A 52 12.23 11.71 15.44
C VAL A 52 12.31 11.02 14.09
N LEU A 53 12.38 9.69 14.11
CA LEU A 53 12.14 8.84 12.94
C LEU A 53 10.74 8.25 13.10
N HIS A 54 9.79 8.72 12.29
CA HIS A 54 8.43 8.20 12.30
C HIS A 54 8.37 6.88 11.53
N ASP A 55 7.87 5.83 12.20
CA ASP A 55 7.70 4.53 11.58
C ASP A 55 6.48 4.53 10.66
N GLY A 56 6.68 4.27 9.36
CA GLY A 56 5.57 3.92 8.48
C GLY A 56 4.96 2.57 8.92
N PRO A 57 3.65 2.49 9.20
CA PRO A 57 3.07 1.31 9.82
C PRO A 57 2.96 0.17 8.79
N PRO A 58 3.60 -0.99 8.98
CA PRO A 58 3.26 -2.19 8.23
C PRO A 58 1.79 -2.55 8.39
N TYR A 59 1.25 -3.21 7.38
CA TYR A 59 -0.10 -3.73 7.43
C TYR A 59 -0.15 -4.94 8.36
N ALA A 60 -1.15 -5.00 9.24
CA ALA A 60 -1.32 -6.09 10.20
C ALA A 60 -1.95 -7.33 9.50
N ASN A 61 -1.28 -7.86 8.48
CA ASN A 61 -1.70 -9.04 7.73
C ASN A 61 -0.52 -9.96 7.39
N GLY A 62 -0.58 -11.20 7.88
CA GLY A 62 0.40 -12.23 7.59
C GLY A 62 1.78 -12.04 8.23
N ASP A 63 2.68 -12.95 7.88
CA ASP A 63 4.05 -12.99 8.41
C ASP A 63 4.94 -11.89 7.79
N ILE A 64 6.01 -11.53 8.49
CA ILE A 64 6.99 -10.59 7.93
C ILE A 64 7.74 -11.22 6.75
N HIS A 65 8.22 -10.38 5.83
CA HIS A 65 9.01 -10.82 4.66
C HIS A 65 10.30 -9.99 4.56
N ILE A 66 11.19 -10.31 3.62
CA ILE A 66 12.50 -9.68 3.52
C ILE A 66 12.43 -8.15 3.35
N GLY A 67 11.41 -7.64 2.63
CA GLY A 67 11.14 -6.20 2.54
C GLY A 67 10.89 -5.54 3.90
N HIS A 68 10.11 -6.17 4.80
CA HIS A 68 9.92 -5.71 6.16
C HIS A 68 11.24 -5.69 6.94
N ALA A 69 12.04 -6.76 6.83
CA ALA A 69 13.33 -6.85 7.49
C ALA A 69 14.29 -5.75 7.05
N VAL A 70 14.46 -5.54 5.74
CA VAL A 70 15.30 -4.46 5.19
C VAL A 70 14.86 -3.09 5.71
N ASN A 71 13.55 -2.82 5.70
CA ASN A 71 13.02 -1.55 6.17
C ASN A 71 13.30 -1.31 7.66
N LYS A 72 12.99 -2.28 8.52
CA LYS A 72 13.14 -2.14 9.98
C LYS A 72 14.60 -2.12 10.43
N ILE A 73 15.47 -2.92 9.81
CA ILE A 73 16.91 -2.91 10.11
C ILE A 73 17.53 -1.56 9.75
N LEU A 74 17.17 -0.96 8.60
CA LEU A 74 17.67 0.36 8.23
C LEU A 74 17.22 1.45 9.22
N LYS A 75 15.95 1.41 9.66
CA LYS A 75 15.43 2.33 10.69
C LYS A 75 16.18 2.16 12.01
N ASP A 76 16.41 0.91 12.43
CA ASP A 76 17.15 0.59 13.66
C ASP A 76 18.59 1.11 13.63
N ILE A 77 19.31 0.94 12.52
CA ILE A 77 20.66 1.49 12.33
C ILE A 77 20.66 2.99 12.55
N ILE A 78 19.68 3.71 11.97
CA ILE A 78 19.57 5.17 12.13
C ILE A 78 19.29 5.54 13.59
N VAL A 79 18.31 4.89 14.23
CA VAL A 79 17.92 5.17 15.63
C VAL A 79 19.09 4.92 16.58
N LYS A 80 19.81 3.80 16.43
CA LYS A 80 20.99 3.47 17.24
C LYS A 80 22.12 4.45 16.98
N SER A 81 22.42 4.78 15.71
CA SER A 81 23.43 5.77 15.35
C SER A 81 23.14 7.13 15.97
N ARG A 82 21.91 7.64 15.86
CA ARG A 82 21.52 8.93 16.45
C ARG A 82 21.57 8.92 17.97
N SER A 83 21.22 7.80 18.59
CA SER A 83 21.34 7.64 20.04
C SER A 83 22.80 7.61 20.50
N LEU A 84 23.71 7.05 19.70
CA LEU A 84 25.16 7.08 19.95
C LEU A 84 25.76 8.47 19.72
N ASP A 85 25.25 9.23 18.74
CA ASP A 85 25.60 10.64 18.49
C ASP A 85 25.07 11.61 19.56
N GLY A 86 24.38 11.11 20.60
CA GLY A 86 23.92 11.88 21.75
C GLY A 86 22.49 12.41 21.66
N PHE A 87 21.73 12.08 20.61
CA PHE A 87 20.33 12.50 20.48
C PHE A 87 19.38 11.64 21.32
N ASP A 88 18.27 12.25 21.76
CA ASP A 88 17.08 11.53 22.16
C ASP A 88 16.33 11.06 20.92
N ALA A 89 16.65 9.85 20.43
CA ALA A 89 15.99 9.23 19.28
C ALA A 89 14.95 8.14 19.66
N PRO A 90 13.72 8.49 20.11
CA PRO A 90 12.70 7.49 20.38
C PRO A 90 12.18 6.87 19.08
N TYR A 91 11.92 5.56 19.11
CA TYR A 91 11.31 4.84 18.01
C TYR A 91 10.05 4.13 18.50
N VAL A 92 8.90 4.57 17.99
CA VAL A 92 7.60 3.98 18.29
C VAL A 92 7.14 3.24 17.04
N PRO A 93 7.15 1.90 17.04
CA PRO A 93 6.61 1.12 15.93
C PRO A 93 5.10 1.32 15.83
N GLY A 94 4.54 1.10 14.64
CA GLY A 94 3.10 1.07 14.49
C GLY A 94 2.60 0.10 13.45
N TRP A 95 1.28 -0.04 13.39
CA TRP A 95 0.61 -0.97 12.50
C TRP A 95 -0.67 -0.38 11.92
N ASP A 96 -0.93 -0.74 10.66
CA ASP A 96 -2.18 -0.45 10.00
C ASP A 96 -3.13 -1.64 10.14
N CYS A 97 -4.20 -1.42 10.90
CA CYS A 97 -5.12 -2.42 11.40
C CYS A 97 -6.51 -2.36 10.76
N HIS A 98 -6.71 -1.55 9.72
CA HIS A 98 -7.99 -1.40 9.02
C HIS A 98 -7.86 -1.78 7.54
N GLY A 99 -8.98 -1.96 6.85
CA GLY A 99 -9.05 -2.07 5.39
C GLY A 99 -9.25 -3.49 4.85
N LEU A 100 -9.42 -3.57 3.54
CA LEU A 100 -9.96 -4.72 2.83
C LEU A 100 -9.15 -6.03 3.00
N PRO A 101 -7.80 -6.03 3.02
CA PRO A 101 -7.03 -7.26 3.22
C PRO A 101 -7.38 -8.01 4.51
N ILE A 102 -7.62 -7.28 5.62
CA ILE A 102 -8.06 -7.89 6.88
C ILE A 102 -9.50 -8.40 6.75
N GLU A 103 -10.38 -7.58 6.19
CA GLU A 103 -11.79 -7.93 6.01
C GLU A 103 -11.96 -9.19 5.15
N LEU A 104 -11.20 -9.35 4.06
CA LEU A 104 -11.25 -10.53 3.20
C LEU A 104 -10.81 -11.81 3.92
N VAL A 105 -9.79 -11.73 4.78
CA VAL A 105 -9.34 -12.89 5.57
C VAL A 105 -10.39 -13.28 6.62
N VAL A 106 -10.98 -12.29 7.28
CA VAL A 106 -12.02 -12.51 8.28
C VAL A 106 -13.30 -13.03 7.62
N GLU A 107 -13.71 -12.48 6.48
CA GLU A 107 -14.86 -12.94 5.69
C GLU A 107 -14.74 -14.41 5.31
N LYS A 108 -13.55 -14.86 4.89
CA LYS A 108 -13.27 -16.28 4.61
C LYS A 108 -13.43 -17.18 5.84
N ARG A 109 -13.24 -16.65 7.05
CA ARG A 109 -13.32 -17.41 8.32
C ARG A 109 -14.71 -17.45 8.92
N ILE A 110 -15.43 -16.32 8.90
CA ILE A 110 -16.71 -16.17 9.63
C ILE A 110 -17.90 -15.78 8.75
N GLY A 111 -17.72 -15.57 7.45
CA GLY A 111 -18.75 -15.10 6.53
C GLY A 111 -18.82 -13.58 6.39
N LYS A 112 -19.67 -13.12 5.48
CA LYS A 112 -19.77 -11.71 5.06
C LYS A 112 -20.63 -10.90 6.03
N ALA A 113 -20.17 -9.69 6.32
CA ALA A 113 -20.91 -8.75 7.16
C ALA A 113 -22.28 -8.40 6.53
N GLY A 114 -23.33 -8.44 7.34
CA GLY A 114 -24.70 -8.14 6.92
C GLY A 114 -25.42 -9.30 6.21
N LYS A 115 -24.75 -10.43 5.99
CA LYS A 115 -25.34 -11.67 5.50
C LYS A 115 -25.27 -12.77 6.55
N GLU A 116 -24.09 -13.29 6.81
CA GLU A 116 -23.86 -14.38 7.77
C GLU A 116 -23.64 -13.87 9.20
N VAL A 117 -23.01 -12.70 9.35
CA VAL A 117 -22.68 -12.10 10.67
C VAL A 117 -23.07 -10.63 10.73
N THR A 118 -23.31 -10.10 11.93
CA THR A 118 -23.61 -8.67 12.06
C THR A 118 -22.37 -7.82 11.79
N PRO A 119 -22.51 -6.57 11.31
CA PRO A 119 -21.38 -5.66 11.13
C PRO A 119 -20.59 -5.36 12.43
N ALA A 120 -21.24 -5.47 13.59
CA ALA A 120 -20.56 -5.29 14.87
C ALA A 120 -19.66 -6.47 15.22
N GLU A 121 -20.16 -7.70 15.05
CA GLU A 121 -19.39 -8.93 15.26
C GLU A 121 -18.24 -9.03 14.26
N PHE A 122 -18.48 -8.70 12.99
CA PHE A 122 -17.45 -8.70 11.95
C PHE A 122 -16.29 -7.75 12.27
N ARG A 123 -16.58 -6.50 12.66
CA ARG A 123 -15.54 -5.53 13.05
C ARG A 123 -14.79 -5.97 14.32
N LYS A 124 -15.48 -6.63 15.25
CA LYS A 124 -14.83 -7.20 16.44
C LYS A 124 -13.85 -8.31 16.05
N ALA A 125 -14.26 -9.20 15.14
CA ALA A 125 -13.38 -10.24 14.62
C ALA A 125 -12.18 -9.67 13.86
N CYS A 126 -12.37 -8.58 13.09
CA CYS A 126 -11.27 -7.86 12.43
C CYS A 126 -10.26 -7.30 13.43
N ARG A 127 -10.72 -6.69 14.53
CA ARG A 127 -9.83 -6.20 15.60
C ARG A 127 -9.05 -7.32 16.28
N VAL A 128 -9.68 -8.47 16.53
CA VAL A 128 -9.00 -9.64 17.11
C VAL A 128 -7.92 -10.15 16.14
N TYR A 129 -8.28 -10.34 14.87
CA TYR A 129 -7.31 -10.79 13.87
C TYR A 129 -6.14 -9.81 13.72
N ALA A 130 -6.42 -8.51 13.63
CA ALA A 130 -5.36 -7.49 13.52
C ALA A 130 -4.42 -7.54 14.73
N GLN A 131 -4.94 -7.73 15.96
CA GLN A 131 -4.11 -7.86 17.15
C GLN A 131 -3.22 -9.11 17.09
N GLU A 132 -3.76 -10.27 16.69
CA GLU A 132 -2.96 -11.49 16.52
C GLU A 132 -1.80 -11.29 15.55
N GLN A 133 -2.02 -10.55 14.45
CA GLN A 133 -0.97 -10.24 13.48
C GLN A 133 0.05 -9.24 14.03
N VAL A 134 -0.40 -8.22 14.77
CA VAL A 134 0.49 -7.27 15.46
C VAL A 134 1.42 -8.01 16.42
N ASP A 135 0.89 -8.93 17.23
CA ASP A 135 1.65 -9.67 18.23
C ASP A 135 2.74 -10.52 17.55
N GLY A 136 2.38 -11.32 16.53
CA GLY A 136 3.35 -12.14 15.80
C GLY A 136 4.42 -11.33 15.08
N GLN A 137 4.02 -10.26 14.37
CA GLN A 137 4.98 -9.39 13.69
C GLN A 137 5.89 -8.64 14.67
N SER A 138 5.37 -8.26 15.84
CA SER A 138 6.14 -7.62 16.91
C SER A 138 7.23 -8.56 17.43
N GLU A 139 6.91 -9.83 17.69
CA GLU A 139 7.88 -10.85 18.09
C GLU A 139 8.99 -11.01 17.03
N ASP A 140 8.61 -11.09 15.76
CA ASP A 140 9.57 -11.22 14.65
C ASP A 140 10.48 -10.00 14.52
N PHE A 141 9.96 -8.77 14.64
CA PHE A 141 10.78 -7.56 14.60
C PHE A 141 11.72 -7.44 15.80
N GLN A 142 11.27 -7.85 17.00
CA GLN A 142 12.12 -7.92 18.17
C GLN A 142 13.23 -8.98 18.00
N ARG A 143 12.92 -10.11 17.35
CA ARG A 143 13.92 -11.15 17.01
C ARG A 143 15.01 -10.64 16.05
N LEU A 144 14.71 -9.65 15.21
CA LEU A 144 15.70 -8.95 14.37
C LEU A 144 16.59 -7.98 15.16
N GLY A 145 16.36 -7.81 16.47
CA GLY A 145 17.17 -6.95 17.34
C GLY A 145 16.85 -5.45 17.21
N VAL A 146 15.67 -5.11 16.67
CA VAL A 146 15.23 -3.74 16.46
C VAL A 146 14.85 -3.10 17.80
N PHE A 147 15.44 -1.94 18.09
CA PHE A 147 15.10 -1.16 19.28
C PHE A 147 13.84 -0.34 19.03
N GLY A 148 12.89 -0.38 19.97
CA GLY A 148 11.64 0.37 19.88
C GLY A 148 10.77 0.21 21.11
N GLU A 149 9.73 1.05 21.18
CA GLU A 149 8.67 0.97 22.18
C GLU A 149 7.64 -0.08 21.76
N TRP A 150 7.94 -1.35 22.04
CA TRP A 150 7.08 -2.47 21.64
C TRP A 150 5.87 -2.68 22.56
N ASP A 151 5.92 -2.14 23.78
CA ASP A 151 4.85 -2.29 24.78
C ASP A 151 3.69 -1.29 24.58
N ASP A 152 3.98 -0.13 23.97
CA ASP A 152 2.98 0.90 23.61
C ASP A 152 3.14 1.35 22.14
N PRO A 153 2.89 0.45 21.17
CA PRO A 153 2.97 0.80 19.76
C PRO A 153 1.78 1.65 19.33
N TYR A 154 1.92 2.42 18.25
CA TYR A 154 0.78 3.13 17.70
C TYR A 154 -0.02 2.23 16.73
N LEU A 155 -1.31 2.05 17.02
CA LEU A 155 -2.21 1.23 16.20
C LEU A 155 -3.26 2.12 15.54
N THR A 156 -3.53 1.93 14.25
CA THR A 156 -4.61 2.69 13.58
C THR A 156 -5.99 2.35 14.13
N MET A 157 -6.16 1.16 14.72
CA MET A 157 -7.39 0.77 15.43
C MET A 157 -7.50 1.28 16.88
N ALA A 158 -6.45 1.91 17.43
CA ALA A 158 -6.53 2.47 18.78
C ALA A 158 -7.55 3.63 18.80
N TYR A 159 -8.46 3.64 19.78
CA TYR A 159 -9.54 4.64 19.85
C TYR A 159 -9.02 6.09 19.86
N LYS A 160 -7.84 6.32 20.45
CA LYS A 160 -7.18 7.64 20.44
C LYS A 160 -6.77 8.05 19.01
N THR A 161 -6.24 7.11 18.23
CA THR A 161 -5.86 7.32 16.82
C THR A 161 -7.09 7.62 15.98
N GLU A 162 -8.14 6.80 16.08
CA GLU A 162 -9.41 7.00 15.37
C GLU A 162 -10.03 8.37 15.69
N ALA A 163 -10.07 8.75 16.97
CA ALA A 163 -10.56 10.06 17.38
C ALA A 163 -9.73 11.21 16.79
N ASN A 164 -8.41 11.05 16.68
CA ASN A 164 -7.52 12.04 16.08
C ASN A 164 -7.70 12.14 14.56
N ILE A 165 -7.97 11.02 13.88
CA ILE A 165 -8.30 10.99 12.45
C ILE A 165 -9.55 11.84 12.20
N ILE A 166 -10.62 11.66 13.00
CA ILE A 166 -11.84 12.45 12.88
C ILE A 166 -11.59 13.94 13.15
N ARG A 167 -10.78 14.28 14.17
CA ARG A 167 -10.40 15.68 14.43
C ARG A 167 -9.60 16.29 13.27
N ALA A 168 -8.69 15.53 12.68
CA ALA A 168 -7.91 15.98 11.53
C ALA A 168 -8.82 16.22 10.33
N LEU A 169 -9.75 15.30 10.04
CA LEU A 169 -10.76 15.44 9.00
C LEU A 169 -11.62 16.71 9.21
N GLY A 170 -12.05 16.98 10.44
CA GLY A 170 -12.78 18.20 10.79
C GLY A 170 -12.02 19.47 10.41
N LYS A 171 -10.70 19.54 10.68
CA LYS A 171 -9.87 20.68 10.28
C LYS A 171 -9.74 20.83 8.76
N VAL A 172 -9.73 19.73 8.01
CA VAL A 172 -9.69 19.77 6.53
C VAL A 172 -11.02 20.27 5.98
N LEU A 173 -12.13 19.86 6.59
CA LEU A 173 -13.48 20.34 6.27
C LEU A 173 -13.65 21.83 6.55
N GLU A 174 -13.24 22.31 7.73
CA GLU A 174 -13.31 23.72 8.14
C GLU A 174 -12.56 24.64 7.18
N LYS A 175 -11.47 24.15 6.56
CA LYS A 175 -10.69 24.89 5.55
C LYS A 175 -11.29 24.86 4.14
N GLY A 176 -12.43 24.18 3.94
CA GLY A 176 -13.08 24.07 2.64
C GLY A 176 -12.33 23.19 1.64
N HIS A 177 -11.45 22.28 2.11
CA HIS A 177 -10.70 21.38 1.24
C HIS A 177 -11.46 20.07 0.92
N ILE A 178 -12.68 19.92 1.43
CA ILE A 178 -13.56 18.76 1.15
C ILE A 178 -14.78 19.26 0.41
N TYR A 179 -15.04 18.62 -0.72
CA TYR A 179 -16.29 18.79 -1.46
C TYR A 179 -16.77 17.41 -1.94
N GLN A 180 -18.06 17.30 -2.19
CA GLN A 180 -18.64 16.10 -2.75
C GLN A 180 -18.65 16.19 -4.27
N GLY A 181 -18.24 15.11 -4.94
CA GLY A 181 -18.24 15.01 -6.39
C GLY A 181 -18.38 13.56 -6.85
N VAL A 182 -18.40 13.37 -8.16
CA VAL A 182 -18.42 12.05 -8.80
C VAL A 182 -17.14 11.87 -9.58
N LYS A 183 -16.55 10.68 -9.49
CA LYS A 183 -15.33 10.30 -10.20
C LYS A 183 -15.48 8.85 -10.66
N PRO A 184 -15.09 8.51 -11.91
CA PRO A 184 -14.90 7.13 -12.30
C PRO A 184 -13.83 6.47 -11.42
N VAL A 185 -14.14 5.30 -10.88
CA VAL A 185 -13.23 4.51 -10.03
C VAL A 185 -13.22 3.06 -10.52
N HIS A 186 -12.14 2.32 -10.22
CA HIS A 186 -12.19 0.87 -10.34
C HIS A 186 -13.25 0.35 -9.37
N TRP A 187 -14.17 -0.47 -9.87
CA TRP A 187 -15.30 -0.99 -9.11
C TRP A 187 -15.36 -2.50 -9.24
N CYS A 188 -15.30 -3.21 -8.11
CA CYS A 188 -15.46 -4.65 -8.08
C CYS A 188 -16.94 -5.01 -7.91
N LEU A 189 -17.50 -5.74 -8.86
CA LEU A 189 -18.90 -6.17 -8.82
C LEU A 189 -19.18 -7.21 -7.72
N ASP A 190 -18.18 -8.03 -7.37
CA ASP A 190 -18.30 -9.06 -6.33
C ASP A 190 -18.17 -8.47 -4.92
N CYS A 191 -17.19 -7.60 -4.72
CA CYS A 191 -16.99 -6.90 -3.45
C CYS A 191 -18.06 -5.81 -3.22
N GLN A 192 -18.64 -5.26 -4.29
CA GLN A 192 -19.55 -4.12 -4.28
C GLN A 192 -18.91 -2.87 -3.64
N SER A 193 -17.63 -2.64 -3.97
CA SER A 193 -16.84 -1.53 -3.46
C SER A 193 -15.89 -1.01 -4.54
N ALA A 194 -15.46 0.24 -4.35
CA ALA A 194 -14.36 0.80 -5.11
C ALA A 194 -13.03 0.13 -4.71
N LEU A 195 -12.12 0.00 -5.68
CA LEU A 195 -10.76 -0.50 -5.48
C LEU A 195 -9.75 0.63 -5.71
N ALA A 196 -8.68 0.65 -4.92
CA ALA A 196 -7.48 1.42 -5.19
C ALA A 196 -6.64 0.74 -6.27
N GLU A 197 -5.81 1.50 -6.97
CA GLU A 197 -4.99 0.96 -8.07
C GLU A 197 -3.97 -0.09 -7.59
N ALA A 198 -3.49 0.03 -6.35
CA ALA A 198 -2.63 -0.96 -5.72
C ALA A 198 -3.34 -2.30 -5.44
N GLU A 199 -4.68 -2.34 -5.50
CA GLU A 199 -5.49 -3.54 -5.32
C GLU A 199 -5.87 -4.20 -6.68
N VAL A 200 -5.51 -3.59 -7.80
CA VAL A 200 -5.84 -4.10 -9.15
C VAL A 200 -4.72 -5.01 -9.66
N GLU A 201 -5.04 -6.30 -9.76
CA GLU A 201 -4.19 -7.28 -10.45
C GLU A 201 -4.61 -7.41 -11.92
N HIS A 202 -3.63 -7.61 -12.80
CA HIS A 202 -3.85 -7.71 -14.23
C HIS A 202 -3.79 -9.17 -14.69
N GLU A 203 -4.78 -9.56 -15.50
CA GLU A 203 -4.86 -10.87 -16.13
C GLU A 203 -5.19 -10.75 -17.62
N ASP A 204 -4.77 -11.74 -18.40
CA ASP A 204 -5.12 -11.83 -19.80
C ASP A 204 -6.61 -12.18 -19.95
N LYS A 205 -7.34 -11.33 -20.68
CA LYS A 205 -8.78 -11.50 -20.93
C LYS A 205 -9.10 -11.31 -22.41
N SER A 206 -9.84 -12.26 -22.97
CA SER A 206 -10.45 -12.08 -24.30
C SER A 206 -11.66 -11.14 -24.20
N SER A 207 -11.65 -10.06 -24.98
CA SER A 207 -12.73 -9.08 -25.04
C SER A 207 -13.19 -8.89 -26.49
N PRO A 208 -14.47 -8.57 -26.75
CA PRO A 208 -14.92 -8.17 -28.07
C PRO A 208 -14.09 -6.99 -28.57
N SER A 209 -13.80 -6.95 -29.86
CA SER A 209 -13.14 -5.81 -30.52
C SER A 209 -14.01 -5.42 -31.69
N ILE A 210 -14.65 -4.25 -31.62
CA ILE A 210 -15.63 -3.82 -32.62
C ILE A 210 -15.28 -2.42 -33.15
N ASP A 211 -15.58 -2.23 -34.44
CA ASP A 211 -15.59 -0.94 -35.10
C ASP A 211 -17.04 -0.45 -35.21
N VAL A 212 -17.27 0.81 -34.85
CA VAL A 212 -18.60 1.42 -34.85
C VAL A 212 -18.57 2.71 -35.64
N LEU A 213 -19.44 2.81 -36.64
CA LEU A 213 -19.62 4.02 -37.44
C LEU A 213 -20.59 4.97 -36.74
N PHE A 214 -20.12 6.16 -36.37
CA PHE A 214 -20.92 7.27 -35.85
C PHE A 214 -21.32 8.21 -36.99
N PRO A 215 -22.59 8.22 -37.43
CA PRO A 215 -23.02 9.11 -38.52
C PRO A 215 -22.84 10.57 -38.15
N VAL A 216 -22.33 11.37 -39.08
CA VAL A 216 -22.22 12.83 -38.92
C VAL A 216 -23.53 13.48 -39.31
N VAL A 217 -24.06 14.30 -38.41
CA VAL A 217 -25.31 15.06 -38.63
C VAL A 217 -25.06 16.25 -39.55
N ASP A 218 -24.03 17.05 -39.26
CA ASP A 218 -23.66 18.25 -40.05
C ASP A 218 -22.59 17.90 -41.09
N ARG A 219 -23.06 17.53 -42.28
CA ARG A 219 -22.21 17.09 -43.39
C ARG A 219 -21.43 18.24 -44.01
N ASP A 220 -22.02 19.43 -44.07
CA ASP A 220 -21.41 20.61 -44.69
C ASP A 220 -20.23 21.12 -43.85
N LEU A 221 -20.37 21.09 -42.52
CA LEU A 221 -19.27 21.40 -41.62
C LEU A 221 -18.09 20.43 -41.79
N LEU A 222 -18.37 19.13 -41.91
CA LEU A 222 -17.33 18.12 -42.14
C LEU A 222 -16.63 18.35 -43.49
N ALA A 223 -17.40 18.56 -44.56
CA ALA A 223 -16.89 18.86 -45.90
C ALA A 223 -15.95 20.07 -45.89
N ALA A 224 -16.37 21.17 -45.24
CA ALA A 224 -15.58 22.38 -45.10
C ALA A 224 -14.29 22.17 -44.29
N LYS A 225 -14.34 21.37 -43.21
CA LYS A 225 -13.16 21.07 -42.38
C LYS A 225 -12.15 20.17 -43.08
N MET A 226 -12.62 19.25 -43.92
CA MET A 226 -11.77 18.32 -44.66
C MET A 226 -11.33 18.87 -46.02
N GLY A 227 -11.91 19.99 -46.47
CA GLY A 227 -11.66 20.54 -47.82
C GLY A 227 -12.10 19.56 -48.93
N ALA A 228 -13.20 18.84 -48.73
CA ALA A 228 -13.65 17.76 -49.60
C ALA A 228 -15.13 17.92 -50.01
N GLU A 229 -15.47 17.50 -51.23
CA GLU A 229 -16.86 17.40 -51.67
C GLU A 229 -17.46 16.05 -51.27
N LEU A 230 -18.58 16.07 -50.54
CA LEU A 230 -19.27 14.85 -50.11
C LEU A 230 -20.35 14.46 -51.14
N PRO A 231 -20.45 13.19 -51.57
CA PRO A 231 -21.49 12.75 -52.48
C PRO A 231 -22.90 12.98 -51.89
N ALA A 232 -23.82 13.52 -52.69
CA ALA A 232 -25.19 13.76 -52.25
C ALA A 232 -25.84 12.47 -51.72
N GLY A 233 -26.44 12.53 -50.54
CA GLY A 233 -27.13 11.38 -49.91
C GLY A 233 -26.25 10.25 -49.34
N ALA A 234 -24.93 10.22 -49.57
CA ALA A 234 -24.08 9.17 -49.03
C ALA A 234 -23.90 9.30 -47.49
N PRO A 235 -24.07 8.20 -46.71
CA PRO A 235 -23.81 8.24 -45.28
C PRO A 235 -22.33 8.52 -45.04
N VAL A 236 -22.04 9.48 -44.17
CA VAL A 236 -20.69 9.83 -43.74
C VAL A 236 -20.64 9.73 -42.23
N GLY A 237 -19.56 9.17 -41.70
CA GLY A 237 -19.43 8.93 -40.27
C GLY A 237 -17.98 8.84 -39.82
N LEU A 238 -17.77 8.98 -38.53
CA LEU A 238 -16.50 8.69 -37.89
C LEU A 238 -16.49 7.23 -37.46
N VAL A 239 -15.45 6.50 -37.83
CA VAL A 239 -15.23 5.14 -37.34
C VAL A 239 -14.51 5.24 -36.00
N ILE A 240 -15.10 4.65 -34.96
CA ILE A 240 -14.45 4.44 -33.67
C ILE A 240 -14.16 2.96 -33.48
N TRP A 241 -13.17 2.67 -32.63
CA TRP A 241 -12.85 1.32 -32.19
C TRP A 241 -13.04 1.23 -30.67
N THR A 242 -13.61 0.13 -30.17
CA THR A 242 -13.71 -0.13 -28.73
C THR A 242 -13.66 -1.62 -28.40
N THR A 243 -13.06 -1.94 -27.24
CA THR A 243 -13.12 -3.29 -26.64
C THR A 243 -14.22 -3.46 -25.61
N THR A 244 -15.00 -2.40 -25.35
CA THR A 244 -16.05 -2.36 -24.32
C THR A 244 -17.39 -1.92 -24.90
N PRO A 245 -18.08 -2.78 -25.69
CA PRO A 245 -19.34 -2.42 -26.35
C PRO A 245 -20.43 -1.90 -25.39
N TRP A 246 -20.42 -2.38 -24.15
CA TRP A 246 -21.34 -1.97 -23.09
C TRP A 246 -21.24 -0.48 -22.71
N THR A 247 -20.15 0.22 -23.10
CA THR A 247 -19.99 1.66 -22.87
C THR A 247 -20.65 2.53 -23.94
N LEU A 248 -21.00 1.97 -25.10
CA LEU A 248 -21.58 2.72 -26.23
C LEU A 248 -22.88 3.46 -25.88
N PRO A 249 -23.84 2.90 -25.10
CA PRO A 249 -25.05 3.62 -24.72
C PRO A 249 -24.80 4.89 -23.91
N ALA A 250 -23.64 4.99 -23.25
CA ALA A 250 -23.25 6.15 -22.45
C ALA A 250 -22.35 7.13 -23.23
N ASN A 251 -22.19 6.98 -24.55
CA ASN A 251 -21.38 7.89 -25.36
C ASN A 251 -21.88 9.35 -25.24
N GLN A 252 -20.95 10.28 -25.05
CA GLN A 252 -21.24 11.72 -24.98
C GLN A 252 -20.55 12.52 -26.09
N ALA A 253 -19.42 12.02 -26.61
CA ALA A 253 -18.63 12.67 -27.62
C ALA A 253 -17.71 11.67 -28.34
N VAL A 254 -17.23 12.06 -29.52
CA VAL A 254 -16.09 11.44 -30.20
C VAL A 254 -14.91 12.40 -30.08
N SER A 255 -13.77 11.92 -29.57
CA SER A 255 -12.57 12.73 -29.40
C SER A 255 -11.58 12.49 -30.54
N LEU A 256 -11.05 13.57 -31.09
CA LEU A 256 -10.02 13.56 -32.14
C LEU A 256 -8.76 14.23 -31.61
N ASN A 257 -7.58 13.72 -31.97
CA ASN A 257 -6.31 14.32 -31.62
C ASN A 257 -5.99 15.48 -32.59
N PRO A 258 -5.81 16.72 -32.12
CA PRO A 258 -5.62 17.88 -32.99
C PRO A 258 -4.31 17.86 -33.81
N GLN A 259 -3.37 16.97 -33.49
CA GLN A 259 -2.06 16.86 -34.16
C GLN A 259 -2.00 15.78 -35.24
N LEU A 260 -3.04 14.92 -35.33
CA LEU A 260 -3.07 13.85 -36.32
C LEU A 260 -3.76 14.30 -37.60
N SER A 261 -3.25 13.83 -38.74
CA SER A 261 -3.90 14.01 -40.04
C SER A 261 -4.96 12.93 -40.22
N TYR A 262 -6.22 13.36 -40.30
CA TYR A 262 -7.34 12.47 -40.62
C TYR A 262 -7.60 12.48 -42.12
N VAL A 263 -8.06 11.35 -42.65
CA VAL A 263 -8.39 11.21 -44.08
C VAL A 263 -9.86 10.81 -44.23
N LEU A 264 -10.49 11.32 -45.27
CA LEU A 264 -11.81 10.88 -45.70
C LEU A 264 -11.65 9.74 -46.69
N VAL A 265 -12.26 8.59 -46.42
CA VAL A 265 -12.19 7.40 -47.28
C VAL A 265 -13.58 6.93 -47.65
N THR A 266 -13.72 6.44 -48.87
CA THR A 266 -14.92 5.72 -49.34
C THR A 266 -14.69 4.23 -49.11
N VAL A 267 -15.64 3.57 -48.46
CA VAL A 267 -15.58 2.14 -48.15
C VAL A 267 -16.88 1.46 -48.58
N ASP A 268 -16.76 0.27 -49.17
CA ASP A 268 -17.89 -0.61 -49.43
C ASP A 268 -18.19 -1.41 -48.16
N LEU A 269 -19.20 -0.96 -47.40
CA LEU A 269 -19.67 -1.69 -46.23
C LEU A 269 -20.66 -2.78 -46.68
N PRO A 270 -20.56 -4.02 -46.18
CA PRO A 270 -21.58 -5.02 -46.42
C PRO A 270 -22.93 -4.55 -45.90
N ASP A 271 -24.02 -4.90 -46.60
CA ASP A 271 -25.39 -4.58 -46.18
C ASP A 271 -25.59 -5.04 -44.73
N ARG A 272 -26.02 -4.10 -43.88
CA ARG A 272 -26.13 -4.28 -42.42
C ARG A 272 -26.88 -5.57 -42.07
N ALA A 273 -26.28 -6.42 -41.21
CA ALA A 273 -27.00 -7.40 -40.40
C ALA A 273 -27.57 -6.73 -39.14
#